data_AF-A0A526MQL6-F1
#
_entry.id   AF-A0A526MQL6-F1
#
_cell.length_a   1.000
_cell.length_b   1.000
_cell.length_c   1.000
_cell.angle_alpha   90.00
_cell.angle_beta   90.00
_cell.angle_gamma   90.00
#
_symmetry.space_group_name_H-M   'P 1'
#
loop_
_entity.id
_entity.type
_entity.pdbx_description
1 polymer ?
#
loop_
_entity_poly.entity_id
_entity_poly.type
_entity_poly.pdbx_seq_one_letter_code
_entity_poly.pdbx_strand_id
1 'polypeptide(L)'
;DGQFYIAGLRDPLAADPQALLSGTQVDPARVHSQWQFYQSLEPEFVLKRLTASLAPPDSVRLSIVNDRIVAEGEAPDTWIDRAR
;
A
#
# COMPACT_ATOMS: atom_id res chain seq x y z
N ASP A 1 22.34 -27.05 -7.18
CA ASP A 1 21.79 -25.68 -7.37
C ASP A 1 20.55 -25.47 -6.53
N GLY A 2 20.66 -24.71 -5.44
CA GLY A 2 19.55 -24.53 -4.49
C GLY A 2 18.51 -23.52 -5.00
N GLN A 3 17.24 -23.73 -4.66
CA GLN A 3 16.13 -22.82 -4.94
C GLN A 3 15.57 -22.26 -3.62
N PHE A 4 15.02 -21.05 -3.65
CA PHE A 4 14.34 -20.42 -2.52
C PHE A 4 12.84 -20.34 -2.80
N TYR A 5 12.03 -20.66 -1.79
CA TYR A 5 10.57 -20.61 -1.87
C TYR A 5 10.03 -19.75 -0.75
N ILE A 6 9.18 -18.79 -1.09
CA ILE A 6 8.55 -17.86 -0.16
C ILE A 6 7.04 -17.96 -0.35
N ALA A 7 6.29 -18.12 0.73
CA ALA A 7 4.84 -18.08 0.67
C ALA A 7 4.26 -17.27 1.84
N GLY A 8 3.09 -16.68 1.62
CA GLY A 8 2.41 -15.96 2.70
C GLY A 8 1.25 -15.11 2.23
N LEU A 9 0.90 -14.14 3.06
CA LEU A 9 -0.17 -13.18 2.85
C LEU A 9 0.41 -11.88 2.28
N ARG A 10 -0.22 -11.29 1.26
CA ARG A 10 0.23 -10.03 0.66
C ARG A 10 -0.92 -9.06 0.40
N ASP A 11 -0.69 -7.81 0.82
CA ASP A 11 -1.50 -6.69 0.39
C ASP A 11 -1.20 -6.32 -1.06
N PRO A 12 -2.21 -6.16 -1.93
CA PRO A 12 -1.98 -5.76 -3.33
C PRO A 12 -1.20 -4.46 -3.50
N LEU A 13 -1.30 -3.55 -2.52
CA LEU A 13 -0.59 -2.26 -2.53
C LEU A 13 0.83 -2.35 -1.95
N ALA A 14 1.26 -3.53 -1.48
CA ALA A 14 2.62 -3.73 -1.01
C ALA A 14 3.59 -3.64 -2.19
N ALA A 15 4.84 -3.27 -1.91
CA ALA A 15 5.89 -3.38 -2.91
C ALA A 15 5.97 -4.82 -3.46
N ASP A 16 6.48 -4.97 -4.67
CA ASP A 16 6.84 -6.30 -5.18
C ASP A 16 8.04 -6.82 -4.36
N PRO A 17 7.91 -7.94 -3.62
CA PRO A 17 9.03 -8.49 -2.84
C PRO A 17 10.24 -8.85 -3.70
N GLN A 18 10.05 -9.16 -4.99
CA GLN A 18 11.16 -9.49 -5.87
C GLN A 18 12.06 -8.27 -6.16
N ALA A 19 11.50 -7.06 -6.12
CA ALA A 19 12.27 -5.83 -6.26
C ALA A 19 13.26 -5.60 -5.10
N LEU A 20 13.01 -6.20 -3.93
CA LEU A 20 13.90 -6.11 -2.77
C LEU A 20 15.21 -6.91 -2.94
N LEU A 21 15.29 -7.80 -3.93
CA LEU A 21 16.49 -8.59 -4.19
C LEU A 21 17.60 -7.78 -4.85
N SER A 22 17.26 -6.61 -5.42
CA SER A 22 18.23 -5.69 -6.00
C SER A 22 19.27 -5.27 -4.95
N GLY A 23 20.56 -5.38 -5.30
CA GLY A 23 21.67 -5.08 -4.39
C GLY A 23 22.07 -6.22 -3.45
N THR A 24 21.40 -7.38 -3.51
CA THR A 24 21.81 -8.59 -2.81
C THR A 24 22.65 -9.51 -3.71
N GLN A 25 23.25 -10.55 -3.13
CA GLN A 25 23.94 -11.62 -3.89
C GLN A 25 22.99 -12.77 -4.30
N VAL A 26 21.69 -12.62 -4.07
CA VAL A 26 20.68 -13.63 -4.41
C VAL A 26 20.25 -13.42 -5.85
N ASP A 27 20.43 -14.43 -6.69
CA ASP A 27 19.89 -14.45 -8.05
C ASP A 27 18.35 -14.51 -8.01
N PRO A 28 17.65 -13.49 -8.54
CA PRO A 28 16.19 -13.44 -8.55
C PRO A 28 15.53 -14.62 -9.29
N ALA A 29 16.21 -15.24 -10.25
CA ALA A 29 15.68 -16.40 -10.98
C ALA A 29 15.56 -17.65 -10.09
N ARG A 30 16.22 -17.66 -8.93
CA ARG A 30 16.20 -18.77 -7.96
C ARG A 30 15.17 -18.58 -6.86
N VAL A 31 14.43 -17.47 -6.85
CA VAL A 31 13.43 -17.14 -5.82
C VAL A 31 12.03 -17.30 -6.41
N HIS A 32 11.26 -18.23 -5.87
CA HIS A 32 9.88 -18.48 -6.25
C HIS A 32 8.96 -18.00 -5.13
N SER A 33 7.91 -17.24 -5.46
CA SER A 33 6.99 -16.72 -4.45
C SER A 33 5.52 -17.07 -4.73
N GLN A 34 4.77 -17.37 -3.67
CA GLN A 34 3.34 -17.64 -3.73
C GLN A 34 2.61 -16.82 -2.67
N TRP A 35 1.76 -15.89 -3.11
CA TRP A 35 1.04 -15.00 -2.21
C TRP A 35 -0.46 -15.26 -2.25
N GLN A 36 -1.06 -15.37 -1.07
CA GLN A 36 -2.51 -15.27 -0.89
C GLN A 36 -2.88 -13.80 -0.67
N PHE A 37 -4.02 -13.41 -1.25
CA PHE A 37 -4.55 -12.07 -1.04
C PHE A 37 -4.86 -11.84 0.44
N TYR A 38 -4.32 -10.77 0.99
CA TYR A 38 -4.62 -10.31 2.33
C TYR A 38 -4.63 -8.80 2.37
N GLN A 39 -5.74 -8.22 2.80
CA GLN A 39 -5.84 -6.78 2.92
C GLN A 39 -5.42 -6.36 4.33
N SER A 40 -4.27 -5.70 4.44
CA SER A 40 -3.80 -5.19 5.73
C SER A 40 -4.69 -4.04 6.20
N LEU A 41 -5.00 -4.04 7.50
CA LEU A 41 -5.67 -2.93 8.18
C LEU A 41 -4.67 -1.97 8.84
N GLU A 42 -3.36 -2.19 8.64
CA GLU A 42 -2.35 -1.25 9.09
C GLU A 42 -2.59 0.14 8.46
N PRO A 43 -2.49 1.23 9.25
CA PRO A 43 -2.88 2.57 8.83
C PRO A 43 -2.26 3.02 7.51
N GLU A 44 -1.00 2.68 7.22
CA GLU A 44 -0.34 3.07 5.97
C GLU A 44 -0.97 2.45 4.72
N PHE A 45 -1.46 1.21 4.83
CA PHE A 45 -2.15 0.54 3.73
C PHE A 45 -3.57 1.04 3.57
N VAL A 46 -4.25 1.34 4.68
CA VAL A 46 -5.56 2.00 4.67
C VAL A 46 -5.44 3.40 4.04
N LEU A 47 -4.43 4.19 4.41
CA LEU A 47 -4.18 5.51 3.84
C LEU A 47 -3.93 5.45 2.34
N LYS A 48 -3.07 4.54 1.85
CA LYS A 48 -2.84 4.36 0.41
C LYS A 48 -4.12 4.03 -0.35
N ARG A 49 -4.93 3.12 0.18
CA ARG A 49 -6.24 2.76 -0.39
C ARG A 49 -7.17 3.95 -0.44
N LEU A 50 -7.30 4.68 0.66
CA LEU A 50 -8.17 5.87 0.74
C LEU A 50 -7.72 6.96 -0.21
N THR A 51 -6.42 7.21 -0.34
CA THR A 51 -5.90 8.18 -1.33
C THR A 51 -6.31 7.78 -2.75
N ALA A 52 -6.18 6.50 -3.10
CA ALA A 52 -6.57 6.02 -4.42
C ALA A 52 -8.10 6.07 -4.66
N SER A 53 -8.91 5.70 -3.65
CA SER A 53 -10.36 5.66 -3.79
C SER A 53 -11.00 7.05 -3.72
N LEU A 54 -10.50 7.92 -2.85
CA LEU A 54 -11.02 9.26 -2.64
C LEU A 54 -10.46 10.27 -3.62
N ALA A 55 -9.33 10.00 -4.29
CA ALA A 55 -8.66 10.89 -5.24
C ALA A 55 -8.74 12.36 -4.78
N PRO A 56 -8.13 12.69 -3.62
CA PRO A 56 -8.25 14.02 -3.03
C PRO A 56 -7.73 15.10 -3.98
N PRO A 57 -8.32 16.32 -3.97
CA PRO A 57 -7.73 17.47 -4.64
C PRO A 57 -6.29 17.73 -4.13
N ASP A 58 -5.46 18.38 -4.95
CA ASP A 58 -4.06 18.68 -4.59
C ASP A 58 -3.92 19.51 -3.31
N SER A 59 -4.94 20.30 -2.97
CA SER A 59 -5.03 21.10 -1.74
C SER A 59 -5.37 20.27 -0.49
N VAL A 60 -5.85 19.03 -0.63
CA VAL A 60 -6.20 18.15 0.49
C VAL A 60 -5.09 17.15 0.76
N ARG A 61 -4.56 17.18 1.98
CA ARG A 61 -3.64 16.17 2.49
C ARG A 61 -4.39 15.15 3.34
N LEU A 62 -4.21 13.88 3.02
CA LEU A 62 -4.57 12.77 3.90
C LEU A 62 -3.35 12.34 4.71
N SER A 63 -3.50 12.19 6.03
CA SER A 63 -2.40 11.80 6.92
C SER A 63 -2.90 10.95 8.09
N ILE A 64 -2.00 10.18 8.71
CA ILE A 64 -2.31 9.40 9.92
C ILE A 64 -1.93 10.23 11.15
N VAL A 65 -2.89 10.45 12.04
CA VAL A 65 -2.72 11.18 13.30
C VAL A 65 -3.41 10.39 14.40
N ASN A 66 -2.64 9.89 15.38
CA ASN A 66 -3.14 9.12 16.52
C ASN A 66 -4.14 8.00 16.12
N ASP A 67 -3.70 7.09 15.25
CA ASP A 67 -4.48 5.96 14.71
C ASP A 67 -5.76 6.35 13.93
N ARG A 68 -5.84 7.59 13.45
CA ARG A 68 -6.93 8.06 12.58
C ARG A 68 -6.39 8.66 11.30
N ILE A 69 -7.16 8.55 10.24
CA ILE A 69 -6.86 9.25 9.00
C ILE A 69 -7.57 10.60 9.02
N VAL A 70 -6.78 11.67 8.90
CA VAL A 70 -7.24 13.06 8.88
C VAL A 70 -7.08 13.61 7.47
N ALA A 71 -8.14 14.23 6.96
CA ALA A 71 -8.13 15.04 5.77
C ALA A 71 -8.05 16.52 6.15
N GLU A 72 -7.07 17.24 5.60
CA GLU A 72 -6.85 18.66 5.87
C GLU A 72 -6.61 19.41 4.56
N GLY A 73 -7.33 20.52 4.35
CA GLY A 73 -7.19 21.36 3.15
C GLY A 73 -8.51 21.93 2.65
N GLU A 74 -8.47 22.53 1.47
CA GLU A 74 -9.66 23.05 0.76
C GLU A 74 -10.16 22.02 -0.25
N ALA A 75 -11.47 21.75 -0.27
CA ALA A 75 -12.09 20.84 -1.22
C ALA A 75 -13.47 21.34 -1.65
N PRO A 76 -13.94 20.99 -2.86
CA PRO A 76 -15.32 21.22 -3.26
C PRO A 76 -16.30 20.44 -2.37
N ASP A 77 -17.48 21.01 -2.14
CA ASP A 77 -18.56 20.36 -1.36
C ASP A 77 -18.88 18.95 -1.90
N THR A 78 -18.87 18.79 -3.23
CA THR A 78 -19.12 17.49 -3.88
C THR A 78 -18.10 16.42 -3.51
N TRP A 79 -16.84 16.80 -3.24
CA TRP A 79 -15.82 15.86 -2.78
C TRP A 79 -16.01 15.54 -1.30
N ILE A 80 -16.31 16.56 -0.48
CA ILE A 80 -16.58 16.40 0.95
C ILE A 80 -17.76 15.46 1.17
N ASP A 81 -18.84 15.62 0.40
CA ASP A 81 -20.03 14.76 0.47
C ASP A 81 -19.73 13.31 0.08
N ARG A 82 -18.83 13.09 -0.88
CA ARG A 82 -18.39 11.74 -1.26
C ARG A 82 -17.45 11.10 -0.23
N ALA A 83 -16.69 11.90 0.51
CA ALA A 83 -15.67 11.44 1.45
C ALA A 83 -16.20 11.14 2.87
N ARG A 84 -17.46 11.51 3.15
CA ARG A 84 -18.18 11.17 4.40
C ARG A 84 -18.72 9.74 4.35
#